data_AF-A0A6M0S7H6-F1
#
_entry.id   AF-A0A6M0S7H6-F1
#
_cell.length_a   1.000
_cell.length_b   1.000
_cell.length_c   1.000
_cell.angle_alpha   90.00
_cell.angle_beta   90.00
_cell.angle_gamma   90.00
#
_symmetry.space_group_name_H-M   'P 1'
#
loop_
_entity.id
_entity.type
_entity.pdbx_description
1 polymer ?
#
loop_
_entity_poly.entity_id
_entity_poly.type
_entity_poly.pdbx_seq_one_letter_code
_entity_poly.pdbx_strand_id
1 'polypeptide(L)'
;MKPLKNGHRVLPYTERMQQSTMTSNNLGPENSLTFLYYFGTTTLITIVLASLVLNLSPMSVVPNQLGLVMGLVGGGLGLYFNRSITLKQSIKGHKVFLNQIEQPLTELGYSRVEDDSLPTDLVMYARKNIRGLLSGKIYIRLDGKTAYITSRAVHIRGLKQKL
;
A
#
# COMPACT_ATOMS: atom_id res chain seq x y z
N MET A 1 29.16 -1.11 -36.05
CA MET A 1 28.00 -1.56 -35.23
C MET A 1 27.93 -3.07 -35.31
N LYS A 2 28.12 -3.79 -34.18
CA LYS A 2 27.89 -5.24 -34.09
C LYS A 2 26.50 -5.49 -33.51
N PRO A 3 25.70 -6.45 -34.02
CA PRO A 3 24.42 -6.78 -33.41
C PRO A 3 24.62 -7.78 -32.26
N LEU A 4 23.98 -7.53 -31.13
CA LEU A 4 23.86 -8.50 -30.04
C LEU A 4 22.60 -9.35 -30.23
N LYS A 5 22.81 -10.66 -30.27
CA LYS A 5 21.82 -11.75 -30.26
C LYS A 5 21.16 -11.84 -28.88
N ASN A 6 19.88 -12.21 -28.88
CA ASN A 6 19.00 -12.64 -27.77
C ASN A 6 17.95 -11.60 -27.34
N GLY A 7 16.77 -11.76 -27.94
CA GLY A 7 15.56 -10.97 -27.71
C GLY A 7 14.86 -11.32 -26.40
N HIS A 8 15.44 -10.91 -25.27
CA HIS A 8 14.64 -10.56 -24.10
C HIS A 8 14.47 -9.05 -24.11
N ARG A 9 13.33 -8.56 -24.62
CA ARG A 9 12.92 -7.18 -24.38
C ARG A 9 12.71 -7.01 -22.88
N VAL A 10 13.72 -6.50 -22.18
CA VAL A 10 13.52 -5.88 -20.88
C VAL A 10 12.72 -4.62 -21.16
N LEU A 11 11.40 -4.68 -20.96
CA LEU A 11 10.56 -3.50 -21.15
C LEU A 11 11.08 -2.37 -20.25
N PRO A 12 11.22 -1.14 -20.77
CA PRO A 12 11.68 -0.02 -19.98
C PRO A 12 10.78 0.18 -18.76
N TYR A 13 11.37 0.53 -17.61
CA TYR A 13 10.68 0.69 -16.33
C TYR A 13 9.44 1.60 -16.40
N THR A 14 9.45 2.54 -17.34
CA THR A 14 8.36 3.46 -17.65
C THR A 14 7.08 2.76 -18.13
N GLU A 15 7.18 1.66 -18.89
CA GLU A 15 6.03 0.90 -19.37
C GLU A 15 5.39 0.05 -18.26
N ARG A 16 6.17 -0.44 -17.28
CA ARG A 16 5.61 -1.16 -16.11
C ARG A 16 4.74 -0.27 -15.22
N MET A 17 5.03 1.03 -15.16
CA MET A 17 4.29 2.01 -14.34
C MET A 17 3.05 2.57 -15.05
N GLN A 18 3.03 2.59 -16.40
CA GLN A 18 1.88 3.08 -17.17
C GLN A 18 0.66 2.15 -17.05
N GLN A 19 0.86 0.90 -16.66
CA GLN A 19 -0.24 -0.04 -16.41
C GLN A 19 -0.91 0.16 -15.04
N SER A 20 -0.30 0.91 -14.11
CA SER A 20 -0.86 1.17 -12.78
C SER A 20 -1.68 2.46 -12.69
N THR A 21 -1.80 3.21 -13.78
CA THR A 21 -2.81 4.28 -13.90
C THR A 21 -4.15 3.70 -14.34
N MET A 22 -4.81 2.92 -13.48
CA MET A 22 -6.22 2.58 -13.66
C MET A 22 -7.00 2.83 -12.37
N THR A 23 -7.75 3.93 -12.41
CA THR A 23 -9.07 4.12 -11.80
C THR A 23 -9.32 3.45 -10.45
N SER A 24 -9.30 4.30 -9.43
CA SER A 24 -9.63 4.01 -8.04
C SER A 24 -11.13 3.73 -7.76
N ASN A 25 -11.77 2.83 -8.51
CA ASN A 25 -13.13 2.35 -8.23
C ASN A 25 -13.20 0.81 -8.26
N ASN A 26 -13.15 0.25 -7.04
CA ASN A 26 -13.91 -0.88 -6.49
C ASN A 26 -13.91 -2.22 -7.27
N LEU A 27 -13.27 -3.23 -6.65
CA LEU A 27 -13.33 -4.68 -6.98
C LEU A 27 -12.48 -5.23 -8.15
N GLY A 28 -11.26 -4.70 -8.35
CA GLY A 28 -10.24 -5.43 -9.13
C GLY A 28 -9.76 -6.72 -8.44
N PRO A 29 -9.10 -7.65 -9.16
CA PRO A 29 -8.60 -8.92 -8.61
C PRO A 29 -7.76 -8.77 -7.33
N GLU A 30 -6.99 -7.69 -7.26
CA GLU A 30 -6.13 -7.35 -6.11
C GLU A 30 -6.93 -7.10 -4.81
N ASN A 31 -8.13 -6.53 -4.92
CA ASN A 31 -9.01 -6.32 -3.77
C ASN A 31 -9.60 -7.65 -3.30
N SER A 32 -10.06 -8.50 -4.22
CA SER A 32 -10.60 -9.82 -3.89
C SER A 32 -9.55 -10.71 -3.22
N LEU A 33 -8.30 -10.68 -3.69
CA LEU A 33 -7.18 -11.38 -3.07
C LEU A 33 -6.86 -10.83 -1.67
N THR A 34 -6.84 -9.50 -1.51
CA THR A 34 -6.66 -8.85 -0.20
C THR A 34 -7.76 -9.28 0.77
N PHE A 35 -9.02 -9.20 0.35
CA PHE A 35 -10.16 -9.64 1.16
C PHE A 35 -10.00 -11.09 1.58
N LEU A 36 -9.74 -12.00 0.62
CA LEU A 36 -9.64 -13.43 0.89
C LEU A 36 -8.49 -13.74 1.84
N TYR A 37 -7.35 -13.06 1.70
CA TYR A 37 -6.21 -13.19 2.60
C TYR A 37 -6.59 -12.83 4.04
N TYR A 38 -7.15 -11.64 4.27
CA TYR A 38 -7.52 -11.19 5.61
C TYR A 38 -8.73 -11.93 6.18
N PHE A 39 -9.71 -12.27 5.34
CA PHE A 39 -10.87 -13.10 5.70
C PHE A 39 -10.41 -14.48 6.17
N GLY A 40 -9.70 -15.22 5.32
CA GLY A 40 -9.30 -16.60 5.61
C GLY A 40 -8.37 -16.70 6.81
N THR A 41 -7.38 -15.81 6.92
CA THR A 41 -6.46 -15.80 8.06
C THR A 41 -7.18 -15.48 9.37
N THR A 42 -8.05 -14.46 9.39
CA THR A 42 -8.83 -14.10 10.58
C THR A 42 -9.80 -15.22 10.95
N THR A 43 -10.50 -15.81 9.98
CA THR A 43 -11.39 -16.95 10.20
C THR A 43 -10.66 -18.12 10.85
N LEU A 44 -9.52 -18.53 10.30
CA LEU A 44 -8.77 -19.67 10.81
C LEU A 44 -8.25 -19.41 12.22
N ILE A 45 -7.67 -18.22 12.47
CA ILE A 45 -7.17 -17.83 13.79
C ILE A 45 -8.33 -17.83 14.80
N THR A 46 -9.48 -17.27 14.46
CA THR A 46 -10.65 -17.23 15.35
C THR A 46 -11.20 -18.64 15.63
N ILE A 47 -11.29 -19.53 14.63
CA ILE A 47 -11.71 -20.92 14.84
C ILE A 47 -10.78 -21.60 15.83
N VAL A 48 -9.47 -21.51 15.62
CA VAL A 48 -8.47 -22.14 16.51
C VAL A 48 -8.58 -21.57 17.93
N LEU A 49 -8.61 -20.25 18.08
CA LEU A 49 -8.71 -19.61 19.39
C LEU A 49 -10.02 -19.94 20.10
N ALA A 50 -11.16 -19.88 19.41
CA ALA A 50 -12.46 -20.21 19.99
C ALA A 50 -12.52 -21.68 20.42
N SER A 51 -11.94 -22.59 19.64
CA SER A 51 -11.85 -24.01 19.97
C SER A 51 -11.04 -24.23 21.24
N LEU A 52 -9.88 -23.57 21.36
CA LEU A 52 -9.02 -23.67 22.54
C LEU A 52 -9.67 -23.07 23.78
N VAL A 53 -10.27 -21.88 23.67
CA VAL A 53 -10.85 -21.17 24.81
C VAL A 53 -12.13 -21.84 25.32
N LEU A 54 -12.97 -22.33 24.41
CA LEU A 54 -14.24 -22.98 24.76
C LEU A 54 -14.10 -24.49 24.98
N ASN A 55 -12.89 -25.05 24.77
CA ASN A 55 -12.62 -26.48 24.80
C ASN A 55 -13.56 -27.28 23.88
N LEU A 56 -13.80 -26.76 22.68
CA LEU A 56 -14.65 -27.35 21.64
C LEU A 56 -13.79 -27.84 20.47
N SER A 57 -14.31 -28.83 19.73
CA SER A 57 -13.71 -29.23 18.46
C SER A 57 -13.71 -28.06 17.46
N PRO A 58 -12.65 -27.87 16.66
CA PRO A 58 -12.65 -26.89 15.57
C PRO A 58 -13.67 -27.21 14.46
N MET A 59 -14.21 -28.42 14.43
CA MET A 59 -15.30 -28.80 13.52
C MET A 59 -16.68 -28.48 14.10
N SER A 60 -16.77 -28.00 15.34
CA SER A 60 -18.03 -27.61 15.97
C SER A 60 -18.61 -26.34 15.33
N VAL A 61 -19.94 -26.21 15.39
CA VAL A 61 -20.67 -25.08 14.79
C VAL A 61 -20.23 -23.74 15.38
N VAL A 62 -20.05 -23.65 16.71
CA VAL A 62 -19.76 -22.39 17.40
C VAL A 62 -18.42 -21.76 16.96
N PRO A 63 -17.26 -22.46 17.01
CA PRO A 63 -16.01 -21.90 16.49
C PRO A 63 -16.08 -21.48 15.02
N ASN A 64 -16.75 -22.26 14.17
CA ASN A 64 -16.90 -21.95 12.74
C ASN A 64 -17.74 -20.70 12.50
N GLN A 65 -18.87 -20.54 13.18
CA GLN A 65 -19.71 -19.34 13.07
C GLN A 65 -18.96 -18.09 13.53
N LEU A 66 -18.27 -18.16 14.67
CA LEU A 66 -17.43 -17.07 15.15
C LEU A 66 -16.31 -16.75 14.15
N GLY A 67 -15.67 -17.78 13.59
CA GLY A 67 -14.65 -17.65 12.56
C GLY A 67 -15.15 -16.94 11.31
N LEU A 68 -16.33 -17.28 10.81
CA LEU A 68 -16.91 -16.64 9.64
C LEU A 68 -17.26 -15.17 9.92
N VAL A 69 -17.89 -14.87 11.06
CA VAL A 69 -18.23 -13.49 11.45
C VAL A 69 -16.98 -12.64 11.60
N MET A 70 -15.98 -13.12 12.35
CA MET A 70 -14.73 -12.40 12.53
C MET A 70 -13.91 -12.32 11.23
N GLY A 71 -13.99 -13.34 10.38
CA GLY A 71 -13.46 -13.33 9.03
C GLY A 71 -14.01 -12.20 8.18
N LEU A 72 -15.33 -12.03 8.15
CA LEU A 72 -15.98 -10.93 7.41
C LEU A 72 -15.51 -9.57 7.91
N VAL A 73 -15.41 -9.40 9.24
CA VAL A 73 -14.85 -8.18 9.85
C VAL A 73 -13.39 -7.99 9.41
N GLY A 74 -12.56 -9.01 9.53
CA GLY A 74 -11.14 -8.97 9.17
C GLY A 74 -10.92 -8.66 7.69
N GLY A 75 -11.64 -9.33 6.79
CA GLY A 75 -11.62 -9.08 5.35
C GLY A 75 -12.06 -7.65 5.01
N GLY A 76 -13.13 -7.17 5.63
CA GLY A 76 -13.62 -5.80 5.45
C GLY A 76 -12.61 -4.74 5.92
N LEU A 77 -12.01 -4.91 7.10
CA LEU A 77 -10.96 -4.01 7.59
C LEU A 77 -9.71 -4.08 6.72
N GLY A 78 -9.30 -5.28 6.28
CA GLY A 78 -8.19 -5.49 5.37
C GLY A 78 -8.37 -4.72 4.06
N LEU A 79 -9.53 -4.84 3.42
CA LEU A 79 -9.89 -4.06 2.23
C LEU A 79 -9.82 -2.56 2.49
N TYR A 80 -10.42 -2.10 3.60
CA TYR A 80 -10.50 -0.68 3.92
C TYR A 80 -9.11 -0.06 4.12
N PHE A 81 -8.24 -0.72 4.89
CA PHE A 81 -6.93 -0.18 5.25
C PHE A 81 -5.83 -0.46 4.23
N ASN A 82 -5.93 -1.53 3.42
CA ASN A 82 -4.90 -1.87 2.44
C ASN A 82 -5.02 -1.11 1.11
N ARG A 83 -6.05 -0.26 0.95
CA ARG A 83 -6.25 0.52 -0.28
C ARG A 83 -5.23 1.65 -0.42
N SER A 84 -4.49 1.65 -1.53
CA SER A 84 -3.62 2.76 -1.95
C SER A 84 -4.36 3.76 -2.85
N ILE A 85 -3.97 5.02 -2.77
CA ILE A 85 -4.42 6.10 -3.66
C ILE A 85 -3.25 6.97 -4.09
N THR A 86 -3.41 7.65 -5.23
CA THR A 86 -2.45 8.62 -5.75
C THR A 86 -3.05 10.01 -5.73
N LEU A 87 -2.42 10.94 -5.00
CA LEU A 87 -2.72 12.36 -5.04
C LEU A 87 -1.87 13.02 -6.12
N LYS A 88 -2.51 13.78 -7.01
CA LYS A 88 -1.84 14.58 -8.04
C LYS A 88 -1.82 16.04 -7.59
N GLN A 89 -0.66 16.69 -7.67
CA GLN A 89 -0.50 18.09 -7.28
C GLN A 89 0.39 18.82 -8.28
N SER A 90 -0.03 20.03 -8.68
CA SER A 90 0.81 20.91 -9.50
C SER A 90 1.92 21.52 -8.64
N ILE A 91 3.15 21.54 -9.17
CA ILE A 91 4.35 21.98 -8.45
C ILE A 91 5.10 23.05 -9.24
N LYS A 92 5.65 24.03 -8.52
CA LYS A 92 6.46 25.12 -9.12
C LYS A 92 7.85 24.65 -9.54
N GLY A 93 8.37 23.62 -8.88
CA GLY A 93 9.66 23.01 -9.16
C GLY A 93 9.93 21.86 -8.19
N HIS A 94 10.69 20.86 -8.64
CA HIS A 94 10.92 19.61 -7.91
C HIS A 94 11.53 19.84 -6.52
N LYS A 95 12.64 20.58 -6.46
CA LYS A 95 13.34 20.89 -5.21
C LYS A 95 12.49 21.70 -4.24
N VAL A 96 11.76 22.69 -4.76
CA VAL A 96 10.87 23.55 -3.93
C VAL A 96 9.78 22.71 -3.30
N PHE A 97 9.15 21.84 -4.08
CA PHE A 97 8.10 20.95 -3.59
C PHE A 97 8.63 19.93 -2.57
N LEU A 98 9.77 19.29 -2.83
CA LEU A 98 10.36 18.33 -1.89
C LEU A 98 10.69 18.98 -0.54
N ASN A 99 11.24 20.19 -0.54
CA ASN A 99 11.50 20.93 0.71
C ASN A 99 10.20 21.30 1.44
N GLN A 100 9.13 21.64 0.71
CA GLN A 100 7.84 21.98 1.31
C GLN A 100 7.14 20.77 1.94
N ILE A 101 7.21 19.61 1.30
CA ILE A 101 6.50 18.40 1.77
C ILE A 101 7.26 17.65 2.85
N GLU A 102 8.57 17.87 2.98
CA GLU A 102 9.43 17.20 3.96
C GLU A 102 8.99 17.45 5.40
N GLN A 103 8.64 18.69 5.76
CA GLN A 103 8.16 19.01 7.11
C GLN A 103 6.84 18.29 7.44
N PRO A 104 5.76 18.41 6.64
CA PRO A 104 4.52 17.63 6.84
C PRO A 104 4.74 16.13 6.98
N LEU A 105 5.63 15.55 6.17
CA LEU A 105 5.96 14.12 6.24
C LEU A 105 6.69 13.75 7.53
N THR A 106 7.64 14.59 7.95
CA THR A 106 8.41 14.40 9.18
C THR A 106 7.52 14.51 10.42
N GLU A 107 6.58 15.44 10.45
CA GLU A 107 5.56 15.54 11.51
C GLU A 107 4.65 14.31 11.55
N LEU A 108 4.38 13.71 10.38
CA LEU A 108 3.71 12.42 10.27
C LEU A 108 4.67 11.23 10.55
N GLY A 109 5.89 11.45 11.03
CA GLY A 109 6.85 10.43 11.42
C GLY A 109 7.47 9.66 10.25
N TYR A 110 7.37 10.19 9.03
CA TYR A 110 8.04 9.65 7.85
C TYR A 110 9.40 10.32 7.66
N SER A 111 10.39 9.53 7.26
CA SER A 111 11.71 10.01 6.88
C SER A 111 12.04 9.54 5.47
N ARG A 112 12.81 10.33 4.73
CA ARG A 112 13.31 9.95 3.41
C ARG A 112 14.15 8.67 3.53
N VAL A 113 13.95 7.77 2.58
CA VAL A 113 14.79 6.58 2.42
C VAL A 113 15.69 6.82 1.23
N GLU A 114 17.00 6.75 1.47
CA GLU A 114 18.00 6.75 0.42
C GLU A 114 18.12 5.33 -0.11
N ASP A 115 17.83 5.17 -1.40
CA ASP A 115 17.87 3.90 -2.11
C ASP A 115 18.28 4.20 -3.56
N ASP A 116 19.56 3.93 -3.86
CA ASP A 116 20.17 4.23 -5.16
C ASP A 116 19.58 3.38 -6.30
N SER A 117 18.77 2.37 -5.98
CA SER A 117 18.04 1.59 -6.99
C SER A 117 16.78 2.28 -7.50
N LEU A 118 16.32 3.34 -6.83
CA LEU A 118 15.14 4.08 -7.25
C LEU A 118 15.47 4.99 -8.45
N PRO A 119 14.52 5.15 -9.39
CA PRO A 119 14.63 6.16 -10.45
C PRO A 119 14.84 7.57 -9.88
N THR A 120 15.56 8.41 -10.62
CA THR A 120 15.88 9.79 -10.21
C THR A 120 14.64 10.66 -9.98
N ASP A 121 13.53 10.36 -10.64
CA ASP A 121 12.24 11.05 -10.50
C ASP A 121 11.38 10.51 -9.36
N LEU A 122 11.84 9.49 -8.62
CA LEU A 122 11.09 8.81 -7.57
C LEU A 122 11.77 8.99 -6.20
N VAL A 123 11.03 9.53 -5.24
CA VAL A 123 11.47 9.64 -3.85
C VAL A 123 10.59 8.80 -2.95
N MET A 124 11.21 8.06 -2.03
CA MET A 124 10.53 7.19 -1.09
C MET A 124 10.67 7.70 0.35
N TYR A 125 9.57 7.68 1.09
CA TYR A 125 9.51 7.99 2.51
C TYR A 125 8.91 6.82 3.28
N ALA A 126 9.51 6.49 4.43
CA ALA A 126 9.08 5.41 5.30
C ALA A 126 9.22 5.79 6.78
N ARG A 127 8.43 5.16 7.64
CA ARG A 127 8.64 5.27 9.10
C ARG A 127 9.61 4.20 9.57
N LYS A 128 10.57 4.55 10.44
CA LYS A 128 11.60 3.63 10.96
C LYS A 128 11.10 2.66 12.06
N ASN A 129 9.95 2.95 12.67
CA ASN A 129 9.47 2.21 13.86
C ASN A 129 8.61 1.00 13.46
N ILE A 130 8.21 0.15 14.42
CA ILE A 130 7.26 -0.97 14.22
C ILE A 130 5.94 -0.50 13.57
N ARG A 131 5.51 0.74 13.86
CA ARG A 131 4.38 1.39 13.19
C ARG A 131 4.58 1.53 11.67
N GLY A 132 5.83 1.53 11.19
CA GLY A 132 6.23 1.53 9.78
C GLY A 132 5.76 0.30 8.99
N LEU A 133 5.76 -0.87 9.63
CA LEU A 133 5.25 -2.12 9.02
C LEU A 133 3.77 -2.00 8.66
N LEU A 134 3.00 -1.32 9.51
CA LEU A 134 1.55 -1.14 9.34
C LEU A 134 1.17 0.14 8.60
N SER A 135 2.06 1.12 8.48
CA SER A 135 1.78 2.38 7.76
C SER A 135 2.19 2.34 6.29
N GLY A 136 3.11 1.44 5.92
CA GLY A 136 3.56 1.34 4.54
C GLY A 136 4.43 2.53 4.16
N LYS A 137 4.66 2.69 2.86
CA LYS A 137 5.59 3.69 2.32
C LYS A 137 4.83 4.77 1.56
N ILE A 138 5.42 5.96 1.47
CA ILE A 138 4.95 7.05 0.62
C ILE A 138 5.93 7.19 -0.53
N TYR A 139 5.41 7.11 -1.74
CA TYR A 139 6.16 7.29 -2.97
C TYR A 139 5.78 8.61 -3.61
N ILE A 140 6.76 9.42 -3.97
CA ILE A 140 6.56 10.69 -4.64
C ILE A 140 7.28 10.60 -5.99
N ARG A 141 6.51 10.60 -7.07
CA ARG A 141 7.05 10.70 -8.43
C ARG A 141 6.91 12.14 -8.93
N LEU A 142 7.99 12.68 -9.49
CA LEU A 142 8.05 14.05 -9.98
C LEU A 142 8.14 14.03 -11.51
N ASP A 143 7.07 14.48 -12.17
CA ASP A 143 6.98 14.47 -13.63
C ASP A 143 6.60 15.87 -14.13
N GLY A 144 7.59 16.56 -14.72
CA GLY A 144 7.48 17.93 -15.15
C GLY A 144 7.01 18.86 -14.02
N LYS A 145 5.83 19.45 -14.18
CA LYS A 145 5.18 20.35 -13.19
C LYS A 145 4.15 19.63 -12.31
N THR A 146 4.17 18.30 -12.25
CA THR A 146 3.21 17.51 -11.46
C THR A 146 3.95 16.56 -10.52
N ALA A 147 3.53 16.56 -9.25
CA ALA A 147 3.89 15.52 -8.29
C ALA A 147 2.76 14.50 -8.16
N TYR A 148 3.13 13.23 -8.14
CA TYR A 148 2.25 12.09 -7.89
C TYR A 148 2.65 11.45 -6.56
N ILE A 149 1.82 11.61 -5.54
CA ILE A 149 2.05 11.09 -4.20
C ILE A 149 1.19 9.84 -4.01
N THR A 150 1.81 8.67 -3.93
CA THR A 150 1.13 7.38 -3.80
C THR A 150 1.39 6.76 -2.44
N SER A 151 0.34 6.41 -1.72
CA SER A 151 0.40 5.66 -0.45
C SER A 151 -0.99 5.13 -0.06
N ARG A 152 -1.12 4.50 1.11
CA ARG A 152 -2.42 4.09 1.66
C ARG A 152 -3.34 5.30 1.84
N ALA A 153 -4.62 5.11 1.58
CA ALA A 153 -5.62 6.17 1.58
C ALA A 153 -5.65 6.97 2.88
N VAL A 154 -5.53 6.30 4.02
CA VAL A 154 -5.50 6.93 5.35
C VAL A 154 -4.32 7.89 5.51
N HIS A 155 -3.15 7.58 4.95
CA HIS A 155 -1.96 8.42 5.07
C HIS A 155 -1.99 9.60 4.10
N ILE A 156 -2.46 9.39 2.87
CA ILE A 156 -2.66 10.48 1.91
C ILE A 156 -3.70 11.49 2.43
N ARG A 157 -4.79 11.02 3.08
CA ARG A 157 -5.77 11.92 3.71
C ARG A 157 -5.15 12.78 4.81
N GLY A 158 -4.32 12.18 5.68
CA GLY A 158 -3.61 12.92 6.73
C GLY A 158 -2.59 13.92 6.16
N LEU A 159 -1.88 13.55 5.10
CA LEU A 159 -0.95 14.44 4.41
C LEU A 159 -1.68 15.61 3.73
N LYS A 160 -2.81 15.36 3.08
CA LYS A 160 -3.63 16.39 2.44
C LYS A 160 -4.13 17.46 3.43
N GLN A 161 -4.30 17.14 4.71
CA GLN A 161 -4.69 18.10 5.73
C GLN A 161 -3.55 19.04 6.15
N LYS A 162 -2.30 18.68 5.84
CA LYS A 162 -1.08 19.43 6.18
C LYS A 162 -0.45 20.13 4.98
N LEU A 163 -0.97 19.90 3.77
CA LEU A 163 -0.59 20.56 2.52
C LEU A 163 -1.56 21.69 2.20
#